data_AF-A0A7V8TUW8-F1
#
_entry.id   AF-A0A7V8TUW8-F1
#
_cell.length_a   1.000
_cell.length_b   1.000
_cell.length_c   1.000
_cell.angle_alpha   90.00
_cell.angle_beta   90.00
_cell.angle_gamma   90.00
#
_symmetry.space_group_name_H-M   'P 1'
#
loop_
_entity.id
_entity.type
_entity.pdbx_description
1 polymer ?
#
loop_
_entity_poly.entity_id
_entity_poly.type
_entity_poly.pdbx_seq_one_letter_code
_entity_poly.pdbx_strand_id
1 'polypeptide(L)'
;GAREPRHRDPAGPDRLEALTAEERRLIQSLRNRDREVRAHELAHQSVGGQYAGAPSYSYTEGPDGRRYATGGEVDISLRRTGDPAQDLRMAETVRRAALAPADPSAQDQRVAAR
;
A
#
# COMPACT_ATOMS: atom_id res chain seq x y z
N GLY A 1 42.85 -4.79 17.05
CA GLY A 1 41.74 -4.59 16.10
C GLY A 1 40.46 -4.50 16.90
N ALA A 2 39.83 -3.33 16.91
CA ALA A 2 38.58 -3.09 17.64
C ALA A 2 37.46 -3.95 17.06
N ARG A 3 36.67 -4.59 17.93
CA ARG A 3 35.46 -5.32 17.55
C ARG A 3 34.37 -4.29 17.26
N GLU A 4 33.81 -4.32 16.05
CA GLU A 4 32.66 -3.48 15.69
C GLU A 4 31.47 -3.77 16.61
N PRO A 5 30.71 -2.75 17.04
CA PRO A 5 29.52 -2.98 17.85
C PRO A 5 28.48 -3.68 16.97
N ARG A 6 27.98 -4.82 17.46
CA ARG A 6 26.85 -5.54 16.85
C ARG A 6 25.71 -4.54 16.67
N HIS A 7 25.23 -4.38 15.44
CA HIS A 7 24.07 -3.57 15.11
C HIS A 7 22.91 -4.07 15.98
N ARG A 8 22.59 -3.32 17.05
CA ARG A 8 21.45 -3.62 17.93
C ARG A 8 20.22 -3.48 17.05
N ASP A 9 19.47 -4.56 16.91
CA ASP A 9 18.21 -4.55 16.17
C ASP A 9 17.31 -3.47 16.78
N PRO A 10 16.97 -2.39 16.06
CA PRO A 10 16.30 -1.22 16.65
C PRO A 10 14.88 -1.51 17.13
N ALA A 11 14.35 -2.71 16.85
CA ALA A 11 12.99 -3.17 17.11
C ALA A 11 12.92 -4.36 18.10
N GLY A 12 13.84 -4.47 19.05
CA GLY A 12 13.81 -5.53 20.08
C GLY A 12 12.60 -5.42 21.03
N PRO A 13 12.16 -6.53 21.65
CA PRO A 13 11.02 -6.57 22.57
C PRO A 13 11.15 -5.59 23.76
N ASP A 14 12.38 -5.36 24.23
CA ASP A 14 12.70 -4.39 25.29
C ASP A 14 12.18 -2.97 24.99
N ARG A 15 12.16 -2.56 23.70
CA ARG A 15 11.72 -1.22 23.31
C ARG A 15 10.20 -1.11 23.42
N LEU A 16 9.47 -2.19 23.16
CA LEU A 16 8.01 -2.21 23.24
C LEU A 16 7.53 -2.10 24.69
N GLU A 17 8.26 -2.70 25.64
CA GLU A 17 7.95 -2.63 27.07
C GLU A 17 8.17 -1.22 27.66
N ALA A 18 9.15 -0.48 27.13
CA ALA A 18 9.46 0.89 27.53
C ALA A 18 8.49 1.96 26.97
N LEU A 19 7.55 1.60 26.08
CA LEU A 19 6.63 2.55 25.46
C LEU A 19 5.55 3.04 26.43
N THR A 20 5.20 4.31 26.33
CA THR A 20 4.01 4.87 26.97
C THR A 20 2.72 4.25 26.40
N ALA A 21 1.61 4.40 27.12
CA ALA A 21 0.31 3.95 26.62
C ALA A 21 -0.09 4.66 25.32
N GLU A 22 0.30 5.93 25.15
CA GLU A 22 0.05 6.71 23.95
C GLU A 22 0.84 6.20 22.74
N GLU A 23 2.13 5.89 22.91
CA GLU A 23 2.94 5.30 21.86
C GLU A 23 2.42 3.93 21.41
N ARG A 24 1.95 3.10 22.35
CA ARG A 24 1.32 1.81 22.02
C ARG A 24 0.03 1.99 21.21
N ARG A 25 -0.80 3.00 21.55
CA ARG A 25 -2.00 3.34 20.78
C ARG A 25 -1.64 3.84 19.37
N LEU A 26 -0.61 4.66 19.25
CA LEU A 26 -0.11 5.11 17.95
C LEU A 26 0.36 3.93 17.09
N ILE A 27 1.16 3.02 17.64
CA ILE A 27 1.57 1.79 16.94
C ILE A 27 0.37 0.97 16.50
N GLN A 28 -0.66 0.82 17.33
CA GLN A 28 -1.86 0.08 16.95
C GLN A 28 -2.61 0.76 15.80
N SER A 29 -2.69 2.09 15.80
CA SER A 29 -3.26 2.86 14.69
C SER A 29 -2.45 2.66 13.39
N LEU A 30 -1.13 2.76 13.46
CA LEU A 30 -0.23 2.55 12.32
C LEU A 30 -0.34 1.12 11.77
N ARG A 31 -0.47 0.11 12.64
CA ARG A 31 -0.69 -1.29 12.24
C ARG A 31 -2.02 -1.50 11.52
N ASN A 32 -3.08 -0.86 12.01
CA ASN A 32 -4.38 -0.94 11.35
C ASN A 32 -4.32 -0.29 9.97
N ARG A 33 -3.73 0.91 9.89
CA ARG A 33 -3.55 1.63 8.63
C ARG A 33 -2.71 0.85 7.62
N ASP A 34 -1.60 0.24 8.04
CA ASP A 34 -0.75 -0.59 7.17
C ASP A 34 -1.52 -1.77 6.57
N ARG A 35 -2.36 -2.44 7.37
CA ARG A 35 -3.20 -3.55 6.88
C ARG A 35 -4.22 -3.06 5.86
N GLU A 36 -4.88 -1.95 6.14
CA GLU A 36 -5.87 -1.34 5.24
C GLU A 36 -5.23 -0.95 3.91
N VAL A 37 -4.11 -0.22 3.94
CA VAL A 37 -3.38 0.20 2.74
C VAL A 37 -2.94 -0.99 1.91
N ARG A 38 -2.35 -2.01 2.54
CA ARG A 38 -1.91 -3.21 1.81
C ARG A 38 -3.07 -3.97 1.18
N ALA A 39 -4.19 -4.10 1.89
CA ALA A 39 -5.38 -4.74 1.36
C ALA A 39 -5.97 -3.94 0.19
N HIS A 40 -5.97 -2.60 0.30
CA HIS A 40 -6.39 -1.68 -0.76
C HIS A 40 -5.57 -1.88 -2.03
N GLU A 41 -4.25 -1.80 -1.94
CA GLU A 41 -3.38 -1.95 -3.11
C GLU A 41 -3.44 -3.38 -3.69
N LEU A 42 -3.57 -4.40 -2.84
CA LEU A 42 -3.71 -5.78 -3.32
C LEU A 42 -5.01 -5.98 -4.11
N ALA A 43 -6.10 -5.33 -3.71
CA ALA A 43 -7.36 -5.37 -4.44
C ALA A 43 -7.22 -4.75 -5.84
N HIS A 44 -6.58 -3.58 -5.94
CA HIS A 44 -6.28 -2.96 -7.23
C HIS A 44 -5.45 -3.88 -8.13
N GLN A 45 -4.35 -4.43 -7.60
CA GLN A 45 -3.48 -5.33 -8.36
C GLN A 45 -4.22 -6.58 -8.83
N SER A 46 -4.97 -7.23 -7.94
CA SER A 46 -5.66 -8.48 -8.25
C SER A 46 -6.70 -8.31 -9.35
N VAL A 47 -7.43 -7.21 -9.37
CA VAL A 47 -8.48 -6.96 -10.38
C VAL A 47 -7.88 -6.40 -11.68
N GLY A 48 -6.86 -5.54 -11.57
CA GLY A 48 -6.18 -4.98 -12.74
C GLY A 48 -5.36 -6.02 -13.52
N GLY A 49 -4.88 -7.07 -12.85
CA GLY A 49 -4.17 -8.18 -13.47
C GLY A 49 -3.01 -7.69 -14.32
N GLN A 50 -2.97 -8.08 -15.59
CA GLN A 50 -1.91 -7.68 -16.53
C GLN A 50 -1.84 -6.16 -16.82
N TYR A 51 -2.88 -5.40 -16.45
CA TYR A 51 -2.93 -3.95 -16.63
C TYR A 51 -2.54 -3.17 -15.37
N ALA A 52 -2.29 -3.87 -14.25
CA ALA A 52 -1.83 -3.30 -13.00
C ALA A 52 -0.34 -3.57 -12.78
N GLY A 53 0.37 -2.55 -12.31
CA GLY A 53 1.74 -2.65 -11.84
C GLY A 53 1.86 -3.34 -10.47
N ALA A 54 3.09 -3.37 -9.97
CA ALA A 54 3.33 -3.74 -8.57
C ALA A 54 2.87 -2.61 -7.63
N PRO A 55 2.33 -2.91 -6.45
CA PRO A 55 2.04 -1.93 -5.42
C PRO A 55 3.29 -1.14 -5.00
N SER A 56 3.12 0.17 -4.90
CA SER A 56 4.04 1.09 -4.25
C SER A 56 3.47 1.53 -2.92
N TYR A 57 4.32 1.80 -1.93
CA TYR A 57 3.92 2.19 -0.59
C TYR A 57 4.71 3.38 -0.07
N SER A 58 4.01 4.29 0.60
CA SER A 58 4.62 5.31 1.45
C SER A 58 4.53 4.88 2.92
N TYR A 59 5.56 5.21 3.69
CA TYR A 59 5.76 4.67 5.03
C TYR A 59 5.87 5.77 6.08
N THR A 60 5.36 5.46 7.28
CA THR A 60 5.60 6.21 8.50
C THR A 60 6.37 5.33 9.48
N GLU A 61 7.41 5.88 10.12
CA GLU A 61 8.13 5.20 11.20
C GLU A 61 7.38 5.38 12.52
N GLY A 62 7.14 4.27 13.23
CA GLY A 62 6.53 4.26 14.56
C GLY A 62 7.57 4.45 15.68
N PRO A 63 7.12 4.72 16.92
CA PRO A 63 8.01 4.87 18.07
C PRO A 63 8.76 3.57 18.46
N ASP A 64 8.34 2.42 17.91
CA ASP A 64 9.06 1.15 17.97
C ASP A 64 10.19 1.02 16.93
N GLY A 65 10.43 2.04 16.11
CA GLY A 65 11.43 2.05 15.04
C GLY A 65 11.03 1.22 13.81
N ARG A 66 9.76 0.78 13.72
CA ARG A 66 9.25 0.00 12.59
C ARG A 66 8.54 0.92 11.60
N ARG A 67 8.63 0.58 10.31
CA ARG A 67 7.89 1.28 9.25
C ARG A 67 6.55 0.63 8.99
N TYR A 68 5.53 1.46 8.83
CA TYR A 68 4.14 1.08 8.58
C TYR A 68 3.67 1.78 7.30
N ALA A 69 3.05 1.06 6.36
CA ALA A 69 2.48 1.65 5.17
C ALA A 69 1.30 2.57 5.57
N THR A 70 1.36 3.82 5.18
CA THR A 70 0.32 4.81 5.49
C THR A 70 -0.37 5.35 4.24
N GLY A 71 0.24 5.15 3.08
CA GLY A 71 -0.38 5.24 1.77
C GLY A 71 0.23 4.22 0.80
N GLY A 72 -0.43 4.04 -0.33
CA GLY A 72 0.02 3.19 -1.41
C GLY A 72 -0.66 3.58 -2.71
N GLU A 73 -0.15 3.01 -3.79
CA GLU A 73 -0.78 3.10 -5.11
C GLU A 73 -0.40 1.89 -5.96
N VAL A 74 -1.28 1.53 -6.89
CA VAL A 74 -1.01 0.61 -7.98
C VAL A 74 -1.18 1.36 -9.28
N ASP A 75 -0.12 1.42 -10.08
CA ASP A 75 -0.20 2.00 -11.42
C ASP A 75 -1.09 1.13 -12.30
N ILE A 76 -2.26 1.66 -12.69
CA ILE A 76 -3.15 1.02 -13.65
C ILE A 76 -2.96 1.69 -15.01
N SER A 77 -2.43 0.96 -15.98
CA SER A 77 -2.03 1.50 -17.28
C SER A 77 -3.02 1.13 -18.40
N LEU A 78 -3.47 2.15 -19.13
CA LEU A 78 -4.15 2.01 -20.41
C LEU A 78 -3.15 2.25 -21.53
N ARG A 79 -2.73 1.20 -22.23
CA ARG A 79 -1.95 1.34 -23.48
C ARG A 79 -2.85 1.00 -24.64
N ARG A 80 -3.21 2.01 -25.45
CA ARG A 80 -4.01 1.78 -26.65
C ARG A 80 -3.31 0.79 -27.56
N THR A 81 -4.04 -0.23 -27.94
CA THR A 81 -3.60 -1.31 -28.82
C THR A 81 -3.84 -0.96 -30.29
N GLY A 82 -4.75 -0.01 -30.56
CA GLY A 82 -5.23 0.31 -31.90
C GLY A 82 -6.36 -0.62 -32.38
N ASP A 83 -6.69 -1.66 -31.61
CA ASP A 83 -7.87 -2.51 -31.78
C ASP A 83 -8.99 -2.01 -30.85
N PRO A 84 -10.09 -1.45 -31.38
CA PRO A 84 -11.18 -0.93 -30.56
C PRO A 84 -11.78 -1.95 -29.59
N ALA A 85 -11.84 -3.23 -29.97
CA ALA A 85 -12.41 -4.27 -29.11
C ALA A 85 -11.46 -4.62 -27.96
N GLN A 86 -10.14 -4.59 -28.18
CA GLN A 86 -9.15 -4.77 -27.13
C GLN A 86 -9.10 -3.56 -26.20
N ASP A 87 -9.15 -2.36 -26.75
CA ASP A 87 -9.16 -1.11 -25.98
C ASP A 87 -10.39 -1.03 -25.06
N LEU A 88 -11.56 -1.48 -25.53
CA LEU A 88 -12.77 -1.54 -24.71
C LEU A 88 -12.64 -2.54 -23.54
N ARG A 89 -12.12 -3.75 -23.78
CA ARG A 89 -11.90 -4.75 -22.72
C ARG A 89 -10.89 -4.29 -21.68
N MET A 90 -9.85 -3.61 -22.15
CA MET A 90 -8.84 -3.01 -21.29
C MET A 90 -9.45 -1.89 -20.43
N ALA A 91 -10.21 -0.97 -21.03
CA ALA A 91 -10.89 0.11 -20.32
C ALA A 91 -11.85 -0.42 -19.24
N GLU A 92 -12.63 -1.45 -19.54
CA GLU A 92 -13.52 -2.07 -18.55
C GLU A 92 -12.75 -2.71 -17.38
N THR A 93 -11.60 -3.32 -17.66
CA THR A 93 -10.76 -3.92 -16.61
C THR A 93 -10.13 -2.83 -15.73
N VAL A 94 -9.65 -1.75 -16.32
CA VAL A 94 -9.12 -0.59 -15.57
C VAL A 94 -10.20 0.04 -14.69
N ARG A 95 -11.42 0.21 -15.21
CA ARG A 95 -12.55 0.73 -14.44
C ARG A 95 -12.87 -0.16 -13.24
N ARG A 96 -12.92 -1.48 -13.44
CA ARG A 96 -13.15 -2.45 -12.35
C ARG A 96 -12.02 -2.43 -11.33
N ALA A 97 -10.77 -2.35 -11.77
CA ALA A 97 -9.61 -2.30 -10.90
C ALA A 97 -9.61 -1.06 -10.02
N ALA A 98 -9.93 0.10 -10.58
CA ALA A 98 -10.07 1.34 -9.82
C ALA A 98 -11.20 1.24 -8.76
N LEU A 99 -12.30 0.56 -9.06
CA LEU A 99 -13.40 0.38 -8.12
C LEU A 99 -13.27 -0.88 -7.24
N ALA A 100 -12.13 -1.58 -7.28
CA ALA A 100 -11.96 -2.87 -6.61
C ALA A 100 -11.91 -2.80 -5.08
N PRO A 101 -11.23 -1.82 -4.45
CA PRO A 101 -11.26 -1.69 -2.99
C PRO A 101 -12.68 -1.39 -2.49
N ALA A 102 -13.00 -1.83 -1.28
CA ALA A 102 -14.31 -1.59 -0.67
C ALA A 102 -14.56 -0.10 -0.37
N ASP A 103 -13.50 0.68 -0.21
CA ASP A 103 -13.54 2.14 -0.04
C ASP A 103 -12.56 2.78 -1.06
N PRO A 104 -12.97 2.92 -2.34
CA PRO A 104 -12.11 3.46 -3.38
C PRO A 104 -11.82 4.95 -3.12
N SER A 105 -10.57 5.36 -3.27
CA SER A 105 -10.16 6.73 -3.03
C SER A 105 -10.73 7.69 -4.09
N ALA A 106 -10.67 9.00 -3.81
CA ALA A 106 -11.07 10.01 -4.78
C ALA A 106 -10.26 9.94 -6.10
N GLN A 107 -9.00 9.49 -6.04
CA GLN A 107 -8.18 9.26 -7.23
C GLN A 107 -8.71 8.07 -8.04
N ASP A 108 -9.06 6.98 -7.37
CA ASP A 108 -9.57 5.78 -8.01
C ASP A 108 -10.89 6.03 -8.72
N GLN A 109 -11.80 6.76 -8.08
CA GLN A 109 -13.07 7.18 -8.68
C GLN A 109 -12.85 8.01 -9.95
N ARG A 110 -11.82 8.87 -9.98
CA ARG A 110 -11.47 9.65 -11.18
C ARG A 110 -10.90 8.76 -12.29
N VAL A 111 -10.14 7.72 -11.96
CA VAL A 111 -9.65 6.75 -12.96
C VAL A 111 -10.82 5.97 -13.55
N ALA A 112 -11.79 5.58 -12.73
CA ALA A 112 -12.98 4.85 -13.16
C ALA A 112 -13.95 5.65 -14.05
N ALA A 113 -13.88 6.98 -14.02
CA ALA A 113 -14.76 7.87 -14.77
C ALA A 113 -14.20 8.30 -16.15
N ARG A 114 -13.01 7.83 -16.53
CA ARG A 114 -12.37 8.11 -17.84
C ARG A 114 -12.83 7.12 -18.92
#